data_AF-A0AA37V1H3-F1
#
_entry.id   AF-A0AA37V1H3-F1
#
_cell.length_a   1.000
_cell.length_b   1.000
_cell.length_c   1.000
_cell.angle_alpha   90.00
_cell.angle_beta   90.00
_cell.angle_gamma   90.00
#
_symmetry.space_group_name_H-M   'P 1'
#
loop_
_entity.id
_entity.type
_entity.pdbx_description
1 polymer ?
#
loop_
_entity_poly.entity_id
_entity_poly.type
_entity_poly.pdbx_seq_one_letter_code
_entity_poly.pdbx_strand_id
1 'polypeptide(L)'
;MPPHPFRRRRVPAMLVATGALLLVGLTLVASAAGAQPAAPTTDSVEAQAAARVADAVCDRRVVLLGELPDHGHARGFGVKARIVERLVSRCGFRAVLFEAGSYDFFGLERAMAARAPTDSLELALARAIGGMWWTRELGGFRRWLVRQAVTGRVSVGGIDDQPIGMTAAYARATLPGLVGAAVPPARAAECRDVVARHVEWSYDATHRYDGPEHARLAECTRLAADRTPGPSRTPDEAMLDDLAGYAARERGEAPDRDLAMARNVAWWSARLPKDARIVVWTATVHAARSAGTPPVRPGGVPPMGERLAERMRDRMAVIGFTALRGQWARAGRPSQAMDAVPADALEARALARAAGDTAAWTYLDRARLRALGAAPSRLFGKVATGDWAAAFDGVLVLRDEAAPTFEPRR
;
A
#
# COMPACT_ATOMS: atom_id res chain seq x y z
N MET A 1 -13.26 9.80 20.05
CA MET A 1 -12.73 8.94 21.14
C MET A 1 -13.13 7.49 20.87
N PRO A 2 -12.17 6.61 20.52
CA PRO A 2 -12.27 5.18 20.83
C PRO A 2 -11.04 4.70 21.64
N PRO A 3 -11.14 3.58 22.38
CA PRO A 3 -10.23 3.27 23.48
C PRO A 3 -8.96 2.51 23.04
N HIS A 4 -7.86 2.83 23.71
CA HIS A 4 -6.62 2.03 23.74
C HIS A 4 -6.77 0.81 24.65
N PRO A 5 -5.98 -0.24 24.38
CA PRO A 5 -5.46 -0.99 25.53
C PRO A 5 -3.99 -1.38 25.40
N PHE A 6 -3.31 -1.30 26.55
CA PHE A 6 -2.31 -2.23 27.13
C PHE A 6 -1.00 -1.63 27.61
N ARG A 7 -0.95 -1.40 28.93
CA ARG A 7 0.27 -1.41 29.76
C ARG A 7 0.86 -2.82 29.77
N ARG A 8 2.16 -2.95 29.44
CA ARG A 8 2.93 -4.20 29.60
C ARG A 8 3.27 -4.42 31.07
N ARG A 9 2.92 -5.58 31.64
CA ARG A 9 3.50 -6.11 32.88
C ARG A 9 4.69 -7.00 32.55
N ARG A 10 5.82 -6.78 33.23
CA ARG A 10 7.03 -7.63 33.17
C ARG A 10 6.82 -8.89 34.03
N VAL A 11 7.23 -10.04 33.53
CA VAL A 11 7.32 -11.31 34.29
C VAL A 11 8.80 -11.69 34.36
N PRO A 12 9.34 -12.10 35.52
CA PRO A 12 10.76 -12.40 35.66
C PRO A 12 11.12 -13.80 35.13
N ALA A 13 12.38 -13.93 34.74
CA ALA A 13 13.00 -15.14 34.19
C ALA A 13 13.18 -16.23 35.26
N MET A 14 12.94 -17.49 34.89
CA MET A 14 13.38 -18.66 35.63
C MET A 14 14.53 -19.34 34.87
N LEU A 15 15.67 -19.47 35.55
CA LEU A 15 16.77 -20.36 35.17
C LEU A 15 16.30 -21.81 35.21
N VAL A 16 16.64 -22.61 34.20
CA VAL A 16 16.68 -24.07 34.30
C VAL A 16 18.05 -24.55 33.84
N ALA A 17 18.61 -25.42 34.66
CA ALA A 17 19.99 -25.86 34.68
C ALA A 17 20.37 -26.79 33.51
N THR A 18 21.64 -26.70 33.16
CA THR A 18 22.43 -27.58 32.30
C THR A 18 22.49 -29.01 32.82
N GLY A 19 22.20 -29.97 31.95
CA GLY A 19 22.56 -31.39 32.09
C GLY A 19 23.22 -31.87 30.81
N ALA A 20 24.51 -32.14 30.87
CA ALA A 20 25.29 -32.74 29.80
C ALA A 20 25.07 -34.27 29.79
N LEU A 21 24.94 -34.88 28.60
CA LEU A 21 25.11 -36.32 28.43
C LEU A 21 25.88 -36.63 27.14
N LEU A 22 26.83 -37.56 27.27
CA LEU A 22 27.88 -37.94 26.32
C LEU A 22 27.38 -38.67 25.06
N LEU A 23 28.25 -38.61 24.04
CA LEU A 23 28.23 -39.25 22.73
C LEU A 23 27.97 -40.77 22.72
N VAL A 24 27.25 -41.22 21.70
CA VAL A 24 27.58 -42.45 20.94
C VAL A 24 27.42 -42.15 19.45
N GLY A 25 28.52 -42.23 18.71
CA GLY A 25 28.55 -42.11 17.25
C GLY A 25 28.19 -43.44 16.59
N LEU A 26 27.17 -43.42 15.72
CA LEU A 26 26.92 -44.46 14.74
C LEU A 26 26.90 -43.81 13.35
N THR A 27 27.88 -44.15 12.53
CA THR A 27 27.95 -43.79 11.11
C THR A 27 26.94 -44.62 10.32
N LEU A 28 25.82 -44.00 9.93
CA LEU A 28 24.88 -44.55 8.95
C LEU A 28 25.20 -43.98 7.56
N VAL A 29 25.74 -44.84 6.70
CA VAL A 29 25.85 -44.61 5.26
C VAL A 29 24.43 -44.71 4.69
N ALA A 30 23.80 -43.57 4.38
CA ALA A 30 22.53 -43.53 3.69
C ALA A 30 22.76 -43.38 2.18
N SER A 31 22.41 -44.42 1.45
CA SER A 31 22.41 -44.48 0.00
C SER A 31 21.60 -43.35 -0.62
N ALA A 32 22.18 -42.67 -1.60
CA ALA A 32 21.52 -41.66 -2.42
C ALA A 32 20.41 -42.30 -3.26
N ALA A 33 19.17 -42.19 -2.81
CA ALA A 33 17.99 -42.37 -3.66
C ALA A 33 17.76 -41.06 -4.43
N GLY A 34 17.90 -41.13 -5.76
CA GLY A 34 17.69 -40.00 -6.65
C GLY A 34 16.31 -39.38 -6.44
N ALA A 35 16.30 -38.09 -6.12
CA ALA A 35 15.07 -37.31 -6.13
C ALA A 35 14.58 -37.18 -7.58
N GLN A 36 13.47 -37.84 -7.91
CA GLN A 36 12.72 -37.56 -9.13
C GLN A 36 12.36 -36.06 -9.18
N PRO A 37 12.44 -35.39 -10.34
CA PRO A 37 11.95 -34.02 -10.47
C PRO A 37 10.45 -33.99 -10.15
N ALA A 38 10.07 -33.12 -9.21
CA ALA A 38 8.67 -32.89 -8.86
C ALA A 38 7.86 -32.56 -10.13
N ALA A 39 6.71 -33.22 -10.29
CA ALA A 39 5.73 -32.91 -11.33
C ALA A 39 5.39 -31.41 -11.32
N PRO A 40 5.03 -30.79 -12.46
CA PRO A 40 4.69 -29.38 -12.51
C PRO A 40 3.54 -29.12 -11.54
N THR A 41 3.81 -28.34 -10.49
CA THR A 41 2.80 -27.91 -9.53
C THR A 41 1.73 -27.16 -10.31
N THR A 42 0.49 -27.63 -10.27
CA THR A 42 -0.63 -26.86 -10.80
C THR A 42 -0.63 -25.49 -10.09
N ASP A 43 -0.56 -24.42 -10.87
CA ASP A 43 -0.53 -23.06 -10.33
C ASP A 43 -1.74 -22.83 -9.42
N SER A 44 -1.53 -22.16 -8.27
CA SER A 44 -2.64 -21.82 -7.38
C SER A 44 -3.67 -20.94 -8.09
N VAL A 45 -4.90 -20.93 -7.57
CA VAL A 45 -5.98 -20.07 -8.07
C VAL A 45 -5.53 -18.60 -8.17
N GLU A 46 -4.82 -18.12 -7.15
CA GLU A 46 -4.27 -16.77 -7.12
C GLU A 46 -3.21 -16.53 -8.19
N ALA A 47 -2.35 -17.53 -8.46
CA ALA A 47 -1.33 -17.43 -9.50
C ALA A 47 -1.96 -17.37 -10.91
N GLN A 48 -3.02 -18.15 -11.16
CA GLN A 48 -3.76 -18.12 -12.42
C GLN A 48 -4.47 -16.77 -12.63
N ALA A 49 -5.17 -16.26 -11.60
CA ALA A 49 -5.80 -14.95 -11.63
C ALA A 49 -4.78 -13.83 -11.90
N ALA A 50 -3.65 -13.87 -11.18
CA ALA A 50 -2.56 -12.91 -11.34
C ALA A 50 -1.96 -12.95 -12.74
N ALA A 51 -1.78 -14.15 -13.31
CA ALA A 51 -1.29 -14.31 -14.67
C ALA A 51 -2.21 -13.62 -15.67
N ARG A 52 -3.52 -13.89 -15.59
CA ARG A 52 -4.52 -13.30 -16.49
C ARG A 52 -4.53 -11.77 -16.45
N VAL A 53 -4.44 -11.19 -15.25
CA VAL A 53 -4.41 -9.73 -15.07
C VAL A 53 -3.10 -9.14 -15.58
N ALA A 54 -1.96 -9.74 -15.21
CA ALA A 54 -0.65 -9.26 -15.65
C ALA A 54 -0.52 -9.27 -17.19
N ASP A 55 -1.01 -10.33 -17.85
CA ASP A 55 -1.00 -10.41 -19.32
C ASP A 55 -1.86 -9.29 -19.95
N ALA A 56 -2.97 -8.90 -19.31
CA ALA A 56 -3.84 -7.85 -19.81
C ALA A 56 -3.25 -6.42 -19.72
N VAL A 57 -2.23 -6.22 -18.88
CA VAL A 57 -1.66 -4.89 -18.59
C VAL A 57 -0.15 -4.82 -18.82
N CYS A 58 0.44 -5.88 -19.36
CA CYS A 58 1.90 -6.01 -19.53
C CYS A 58 2.48 -4.94 -20.44
N ASP A 59 1.70 -4.39 -21.37
CA ASP A 59 2.08 -3.35 -22.31
C ASP A 59 2.00 -1.92 -21.74
N ARG A 60 1.39 -1.76 -20.55
CA ARG A 60 1.09 -0.45 -19.97
C ARG A 60 2.31 0.18 -19.31
N ARG A 61 2.31 1.50 -19.28
CA ARG A 61 3.32 2.33 -18.62
C ARG A 61 3.06 2.52 -17.15
N VAL A 62 1.78 2.65 -16.78
CA VAL A 62 1.36 2.78 -15.39
C VAL A 62 0.20 1.83 -15.15
N VAL A 63 0.27 1.03 -14.10
CA VAL A 63 -0.82 0.13 -13.71
C VAL A 63 -1.22 0.42 -12.28
N LEU A 64 -2.46 0.82 -12.06
CA LEU A 64 -3.03 0.99 -10.74
C LEU A 64 -3.78 -0.28 -10.38
N LEU A 65 -3.29 -0.97 -9.34
CA LEU A 65 -3.92 -2.15 -8.78
C LEU A 65 -4.73 -1.72 -7.55
N GLY A 66 -6.04 -1.67 -7.72
CA GLY A 66 -7.02 -1.40 -6.68
C GLY A 66 -7.09 -2.50 -5.62
N GLU A 67 -7.82 -2.24 -4.55
CA GLU A 67 -8.31 -3.20 -3.56
C GLU A 67 -9.52 -2.61 -2.86
N LEU A 68 -10.32 -3.45 -2.20
CA LEU A 68 -11.48 -2.94 -1.46
C LEU A 68 -11.01 -1.96 -0.36
N PRO A 69 -11.72 -0.82 -0.14
CA PRO A 69 -11.23 0.29 0.69
C PRO A 69 -11.01 -0.01 2.18
N ASP A 70 -11.45 -1.17 2.64
CA ASP A 70 -11.23 -1.57 4.03
C ASP A 70 -9.82 -2.14 4.29
N HIS A 71 -9.03 -2.40 3.24
CA HIS A 71 -7.66 -2.91 3.31
C HIS A 71 -7.52 -4.19 4.14
N GLY A 72 -8.47 -5.12 4.00
CA GLY A 72 -8.55 -6.30 4.85
C GLY A 72 -8.73 -7.64 4.14
N HIS A 73 -8.21 -7.80 2.91
CA HIS A 73 -8.54 -8.93 2.02
C HIS A 73 -7.30 -9.74 1.63
N ALA A 74 -7.07 -10.86 2.32
CA ALA A 74 -5.83 -11.64 2.22
C ALA A 74 -5.62 -12.28 0.84
N ARG A 75 -6.68 -12.77 0.18
CA ARG A 75 -6.53 -13.39 -1.14
C ARG A 75 -6.28 -12.33 -2.20
N GLY A 76 -7.00 -11.21 -2.13
CA GLY A 76 -6.73 -10.01 -2.93
C GLY A 76 -5.27 -9.56 -2.81
N PHE A 77 -4.73 -9.49 -1.59
CA PHE A 77 -3.30 -9.19 -1.35
C PHE A 77 -2.38 -10.19 -2.04
N GLY A 78 -2.65 -11.48 -1.90
CA GLY A 78 -1.89 -12.55 -2.55
C GLY A 78 -1.88 -12.40 -4.07
N VAL A 79 -3.04 -12.16 -4.70
CA VAL A 79 -3.12 -11.97 -6.15
C VAL A 79 -2.38 -10.71 -6.59
N LYS A 80 -2.56 -9.57 -5.91
CA LYS A 80 -1.84 -8.32 -6.22
C LYS A 80 -0.33 -8.50 -6.14
N ALA A 81 0.17 -9.18 -5.10
CA ALA A 81 1.59 -9.48 -4.96
C ALA A 81 2.11 -10.28 -6.17
N ARG A 82 1.40 -11.33 -6.59
CA ARG A 82 1.77 -12.14 -7.76
C ARG A 82 1.70 -11.36 -9.08
N ILE A 83 0.75 -10.43 -9.22
CA ILE A 83 0.71 -9.52 -10.38
C ILE A 83 1.97 -8.66 -10.40
N VAL A 84 2.32 -8.02 -9.28
CA VAL A 84 3.54 -7.19 -9.18
C VAL A 84 4.79 -8.01 -9.51
N GLU A 85 4.93 -9.20 -8.94
CA GLU A 85 6.05 -10.11 -9.23
C GLU A 85 6.17 -10.38 -10.74
N ARG A 86 5.05 -10.65 -11.41
CA ARG A 86 5.02 -10.95 -12.85
C ARG A 86 5.31 -9.72 -13.70
N LEU A 87 4.75 -8.56 -13.35
CA LEU A 87 4.98 -7.29 -14.05
C LEU A 87 6.44 -6.86 -13.98
N VAL A 88 7.09 -6.98 -12.81
CA VAL A 88 8.51 -6.67 -12.64
C VAL A 88 9.39 -7.72 -13.32
N SER A 89 9.03 -9.00 -13.23
CA SER A 89 9.86 -10.08 -13.75
C SER A 89 9.82 -10.20 -15.27
N ARG A 90 8.67 -9.91 -15.89
CA ARG A 90 8.41 -10.19 -17.32
C ARG A 90 8.01 -8.98 -18.14
N CYS A 91 7.40 -7.96 -17.54
CA CYS A 91 6.82 -6.81 -18.26
C CYS A 91 7.64 -5.52 -18.10
N GLY A 92 8.87 -5.60 -17.58
CA GLY A 92 9.76 -4.44 -17.51
C GLY A 92 9.32 -3.34 -16.52
N PHE A 93 8.48 -3.66 -15.53
CA PHE A 93 8.15 -2.72 -14.47
C PHE A 93 9.35 -2.50 -13.56
N ARG A 94 9.64 -1.22 -13.29
CA ARG A 94 10.83 -0.75 -12.56
C ARG A 94 10.49 0.05 -11.31
N ALA A 95 9.21 0.24 -11.00
CA ALA A 95 8.80 0.82 -9.74
C ALA A 95 7.53 0.18 -9.19
N VAL A 96 7.50 -0.01 -7.87
CA VAL A 96 6.33 -0.41 -7.09
C VAL A 96 6.05 0.71 -6.09
N LEU A 97 4.94 1.41 -6.28
CA LEU A 97 4.53 2.52 -5.44
C LEU A 97 3.32 2.11 -4.60
N PHE A 98 3.33 2.40 -3.30
CA PHE A 98 2.25 2.07 -2.38
C PHE A 98 1.49 3.32 -1.96
N GLU A 99 0.18 3.18 -1.78
CA GLU A 99 -0.68 4.13 -1.07
C GLU A 99 -0.35 4.15 0.43
N ALA A 100 0.88 4.53 0.74
CA ALA A 100 1.42 4.70 2.07
C ALA A 100 2.31 5.94 2.08
N GLY A 101 2.56 6.47 3.28
CA GLY A 101 3.36 7.67 3.50
C GLY A 101 4.73 7.57 2.84
N SER A 102 5.12 8.58 2.06
CA SER A 102 6.40 8.62 1.33
C SER A 102 7.62 8.52 2.25
N TYR A 103 7.53 9.08 3.45
CA TYR A 103 8.60 9.25 4.43
C TYR A 103 9.39 7.97 4.74
N ASP A 104 8.72 6.91 5.16
CA ASP A 104 9.38 5.65 5.57
C ASP A 104 9.99 4.92 4.37
N PHE A 105 9.52 5.17 3.15
CA PHE A 105 10.20 4.69 1.94
C PHE A 105 11.52 5.43 1.68
N PHE A 106 11.63 6.72 1.97
CA PHE A 106 12.93 7.40 1.92
C PHE A 106 13.89 6.91 3.00
N GLY A 107 13.36 6.54 4.17
CA GLY A 107 14.12 5.80 5.18
C GLY A 107 14.65 4.46 4.66
N LEU A 108 13.81 3.71 3.95
CA LEU A 108 14.23 2.47 3.27
C LEU A 108 15.29 2.73 2.20
N GLU A 109 15.14 3.75 1.35
CA GLU A 109 16.14 4.14 0.34
C GLU A 109 17.50 4.41 1.01
N ARG A 110 17.52 5.17 2.10
CA ARG A 110 18.74 5.47 2.87
C ARG A 110 19.35 4.22 3.50
N ALA A 111 18.53 3.35 4.08
CA ALA A 111 19.00 2.10 4.66
C ALA A 111 19.62 1.17 3.59
N MET A 112 19.04 1.11 2.39
CA MET A 112 19.61 0.38 1.26
C MET A 112 20.94 1.00 0.80
N ALA A 113 21.00 2.32 0.67
CA ALA A 113 22.24 3.02 0.31
C ALA A 113 23.37 2.80 1.33
N ALA A 114 23.02 2.72 2.62
CA ALA A 114 23.93 2.39 3.71
C ALA A 114 24.27 0.89 3.81
N ARG A 115 23.78 0.05 2.90
CA ARG A 115 23.97 -1.41 2.88
C ARG A 115 23.56 -2.08 4.20
N ALA A 116 22.44 -1.63 4.77
CA ALA A 116 21.90 -2.23 5.98
C ALA A 116 21.62 -3.74 5.79
N PRO A 117 21.68 -4.55 6.86
CA PRO A 117 21.39 -5.98 6.78
C PRO A 117 19.98 -6.26 6.22
N THR A 118 19.82 -7.36 5.49
CA THR A 118 18.55 -7.74 4.85
C THR A 118 17.37 -7.72 5.82
N ASP A 119 17.52 -8.27 7.02
CA ASP A 119 16.43 -8.29 8.03
C ASP A 119 15.99 -6.89 8.45
N SER A 120 16.93 -5.93 8.51
CA SER A 120 16.62 -4.53 8.78
C SER A 120 15.87 -3.88 7.61
N LEU A 121 16.22 -4.22 6.38
CA LEU A 121 15.52 -3.74 5.18
C LEU A 121 14.11 -4.33 5.07
N GLU A 122 13.93 -5.60 5.42
CA GLU A 122 12.60 -6.24 5.47
C GLU A 122 11.71 -5.56 6.52
N LEU A 123 12.26 -5.26 7.70
CA LEU A 123 11.54 -4.51 8.73
C LEU A 123 11.23 -3.07 8.29
N ALA A 124 12.19 -2.39 7.64
CA ALA A 124 11.97 -1.05 7.11
C ALA A 124 10.86 -1.03 6.05
N LEU A 125 10.85 -1.99 5.11
CA LEU A 125 9.77 -2.14 4.14
C LEU A 125 8.42 -2.44 4.82
N ALA A 126 8.40 -3.34 5.80
CA ALA A 126 7.19 -3.66 6.56
C ALA A 126 6.59 -2.44 7.27
N ARG A 127 7.45 -1.54 7.76
CA ARG A 127 7.05 -0.27 8.37
C ARG A 127 6.54 0.73 7.33
N ALA A 128 7.25 0.83 6.21
CA ALA A 128 6.96 1.76 5.13
C ALA A 128 5.63 1.49 4.42
N ILE A 129 5.33 0.21 4.11
CA ILE A 129 4.02 -0.14 3.53
C ILE A 129 2.87 0.05 4.53
N GLY A 130 3.16 0.22 5.82
CA GLY A 130 2.12 0.43 6.82
C GLY A 130 1.55 -0.84 7.44
N GLY A 131 0.92 -0.69 8.60
CA GLY A 131 0.30 -1.80 9.33
C GLY A 131 -0.84 -2.51 8.60
N MET A 132 -1.38 -1.93 7.51
CA MET A 132 -2.45 -2.51 6.69
C MET A 132 -1.95 -3.70 5.85
N TRP A 133 -0.73 -3.61 5.31
CA TRP A 133 -0.13 -4.65 4.47
C TRP A 133 1.02 -5.41 5.17
N TRP A 134 1.27 -5.14 6.45
CA TRP A 134 2.15 -5.96 7.29
C TRP A 134 1.45 -7.25 7.74
N THR A 135 1.32 -8.19 6.80
CA THR A 135 0.63 -9.47 7.01
C THR A 135 1.54 -10.66 6.68
N ARG A 136 1.20 -11.81 7.24
CA ARG A 136 1.89 -13.09 7.00
C ARG A 136 1.82 -13.48 5.53
N GLU A 137 0.66 -13.27 4.90
CA GLU A 137 0.39 -13.60 3.50
C GLU A 137 1.29 -12.81 2.54
N LEU A 138 1.66 -11.58 2.91
CA LEU A 138 2.61 -10.74 2.16
C LEU A 138 4.06 -10.93 2.59
N GLY A 139 4.36 -11.79 3.57
CA GLY A 139 5.72 -12.03 4.05
C GLY A 139 6.69 -12.42 2.92
N GLY A 140 6.33 -13.42 2.11
CA GLY A 140 7.15 -13.85 0.98
C GLY A 140 7.37 -12.75 -0.07
N PHE A 141 6.31 -12.00 -0.39
CA PHE A 141 6.34 -10.88 -1.33
C PHE A 141 7.26 -9.76 -0.85
N ARG A 142 7.18 -9.38 0.43
CA ARG A 142 8.04 -8.33 1.02
C ARG A 142 9.52 -8.70 0.92
N ARG A 143 9.88 -9.95 1.25
CA ARG A 143 11.27 -10.44 1.09
C ARG A 143 11.72 -10.40 -0.35
N TRP A 144 10.85 -10.84 -1.27
CA TRP A 144 11.14 -10.78 -2.70
C TRP A 144 11.35 -9.34 -3.18
N LEU A 145 10.50 -8.40 -2.75
CA LEU A 145 10.54 -7.01 -3.16
C LEU A 145 11.81 -6.30 -2.65
N VAL A 146 12.21 -6.53 -1.40
CA VAL A 146 13.50 -6.05 -0.87
C VAL A 146 14.66 -6.55 -1.72
N ARG A 147 14.70 -7.83 -2.09
CA ARG A 147 15.77 -8.36 -2.96
C ARG A 147 15.79 -7.68 -4.34
N GLN A 148 14.63 -7.43 -4.93
CA GLN A 148 14.57 -6.70 -6.21
C GLN A 148 15.04 -5.25 -6.06
N ALA A 149 14.73 -4.61 -4.92
CA ALA A 149 15.11 -3.23 -4.66
C ALA A 149 16.63 -3.09 -4.43
N VAL A 150 17.21 -3.96 -3.62
CA VAL A 150 18.66 -3.99 -3.33
C VAL A 150 19.50 -4.23 -4.59
N THR A 151 18.99 -5.02 -5.53
CA THR A 151 19.67 -5.27 -6.83
C THR A 151 19.47 -4.14 -7.84
N GLY A 152 18.75 -3.07 -7.49
CA GLY A 152 18.44 -1.96 -8.39
C GLY A 152 17.46 -2.31 -9.50
N ARG A 153 16.81 -3.50 -9.44
CA ARG A 153 15.82 -3.91 -10.45
C ARG A 153 14.55 -3.08 -10.35
N VAL A 154 14.15 -2.70 -9.13
CA VAL A 154 12.91 -1.97 -8.87
C VAL A 154 13.11 -0.89 -7.82
N SER A 155 12.57 0.30 -8.05
CA SER A 155 12.40 1.31 -7.00
C SER A 155 11.12 1.04 -6.21
N VAL A 156 11.16 1.26 -4.90
CA VAL A 156 10.01 1.02 -4.02
C VAL A 156 9.71 2.31 -3.26
N GLY A 157 8.46 2.77 -3.33
CA GLY A 157 8.10 4.10 -2.87
C GLY A 157 6.70 4.21 -2.28
N GLY A 158 6.48 5.29 -1.52
CA GLY A 158 5.17 5.73 -1.06
C GLY A 158 4.73 6.95 -1.84
N ILE A 159 3.41 7.14 -1.94
CA ILE A 159 2.81 8.27 -2.66
C ILE A 159 1.92 9.13 -1.77
N ASP A 160 1.57 8.65 -0.59
CA ASP A 160 0.75 9.40 0.35
C ASP A 160 1.59 10.42 1.11
N ASP A 161 1.01 11.58 1.40
CA ASP A 161 1.67 12.68 2.10
C ASP A 161 1.39 12.66 3.61
N GLN A 162 0.53 11.74 4.09
CA GLN A 162 0.24 11.58 5.52
C GLN A 162 1.50 11.13 6.29
N PRO A 163 2.00 11.96 7.24
CA PRO A 163 3.21 11.64 8.02
C PRO A 163 2.90 10.73 9.22
N ILE A 164 1.61 10.53 9.49
CA ILE A 164 1.10 9.76 10.62
C ILE A 164 0.77 8.34 10.19
N GLY A 165 1.30 7.37 10.92
CA GLY A 165 1.01 5.96 10.71
C GLY A 165 1.52 5.16 11.89
N MET A 166 0.80 4.11 12.28
CA MET A 166 1.18 3.29 13.44
C MET A 166 2.58 2.68 13.32
N THR A 167 3.12 2.61 12.10
CA THR A 167 4.43 2.06 11.76
C THR A 167 5.39 3.08 11.17
N ALA A 168 5.04 4.37 11.11
CA ALA A 168 5.85 5.45 10.53
C ALA A 168 7.04 5.80 11.44
N ALA A 169 7.98 4.87 11.56
CA ALA A 169 9.11 4.99 12.49
C ALA A 169 10.13 6.01 11.99
N TYR A 170 10.38 6.01 10.68
CA TYR A 170 11.35 6.92 10.09
C TYR A 170 10.83 8.36 10.08
N ALA A 171 9.55 8.56 9.71
CA ALA A 171 8.90 9.87 9.78
C ALA A 171 9.02 10.49 11.18
N ARG A 172 8.66 9.72 12.22
CA ARG A 172 8.76 10.15 13.63
C ARG A 172 10.17 10.53 14.06
N ALA A 173 11.16 9.75 13.66
CA ALA A 173 12.55 10.01 14.02
C ALA A 173 13.17 11.20 13.27
N THR A 174 12.69 11.50 12.06
CA THR A 174 13.40 12.39 11.13
C THR A 174 12.71 13.74 10.95
N LEU A 175 11.38 13.75 10.78
CA LEU A 175 10.64 14.96 10.39
C LEU A 175 10.81 16.13 11.38
N PRO A 176 10.79 15.93 12.71
CA PRO A 176 10.99 17.05 13.63
C PRO A 176 12.33 17.73 13.39
N GLY A 177 13.43 16.95 13.38
CA GLY A 177 14.78 17.46 13.16
C GLY A 177 14.94 18.13 11.80
N LEU A 178 14.37 17.53 10.74
CA LEU A 178 14.44 18.06 9.39
C LEU A 178 13.74 19.43 9.28
N VAL A 179 12.53 19.56 9.82
CA VAL A 179 11.81 20.85 9.85
C VAL A 179 12.57 21.87 10.69
N GLY A 180 13.05 21.48 11.88
CA GLY A 180 13.83 22.35 12.75
C GLY A 180 15.09 22.93 12.09
N ALA A 181 15.77 22.14 11.26
CA ALA A 181 16.95 22.58 10.51
C ALA A 181 16.59 23.47 9.33
N ALA A 182 15.40 23.29 8.74
CA ALA A 182 14.96 24.01 7.55
C ALA A 182 14.34 25.39 7.85
N VAL A 183 13.91 25.68 9.08
CA VAL A 183 13.30 26.97 9.45
C VAL A 183 14.34 28.01 9.94
N PRO A 184 13.98 29.30 10.13
CA PRO A 184 14.87 30.27 10.78
C PRO A 184 15.28 29.83 12.20
N PRO A 185 16.53 30.10 12.65
CA PRO A 185 17.02 29.64 13.96
C PRO A 185 16.12 29.99 15.14
N ALA A 186 15.50 31.17 15.11
CA ALA A 186 14.56 31.62 16.13
C ALA A 186 13.28 30.77 16.26
N ARG A 187 12.89 30.05 15.20
CA ARG A 187 11.71 29.17 15.15
C ARG A 187 12.06 27.69 15.32
N ALA A 188 13.34 27.32 15.30
CA ALA A 188 13.77 25.92 15.19
C ALA A 188 13.28 25.03 16.34
N ALA A 189 13.36 25.49 17.59
CA ALA A 189 12.90 24.72 18.74
C ALA A 189 11.38 24.49 18.71
N GLU A 190 10.61 25.58 18.54
CA GLU A 190 9.16 25.53 18.44
C GLU A 190 8.69 24.59 17.31
N CYS A 191 9.24 24.73 16.11
CA CYS A 191 8.82 23.92 14.97
C CYS A 191 9.22 22.44 15.10
N ARG A 192 10.34 22.13 15.76
CA ARG A 192 10.65 20.74 16.15
C ARG A 192 9.58 20.18 17.05
N ASP A 193 9.19 20.90 18.09
CA ASP A 193 8.23 20.43 19.09
C ASP A 193 6.82 20.29 18.49
N VAL A 194 6.40 21.22 17.64
CA VAL A 194 5.13 21.16 16.89
C VAL A 194 5.06 19.91 16.03
N VAL A 195 6.09 19.66 15.22
CA VAL A 195 6.11 18.49 14.33
C VAL A 195 6.24 17.19 15.12
N ALA A 196 7.12 17.13 16.13
CA ALA A 196 7.29 15.96 16.99
C ALA A 196 5.98 15.51 17.61
N ARG A 197 5.23 16.46 18.21
CA ARG A 197 3.93 16.15 18.82
C ARG A 197 2.92 15.59 17.85
N HIS A 198 2.90 16.14 16.64
CA HIS A 198 2.00 15.68 15.60
C HIS A 198 2.32 14.25 15.16
N VAL A 199 3.58 13.97 14.81
CA VAL A 199 3.99 12.65 14.30
C VAL A 199 3.99 11.57 15.37
N GLU A 200 4.18 11.94 16.64
CA GLU A 200 4.09 11.03 17.80
C GLU A 200 2.68 10.89 18.36
N TRP A 201 1.75 11.76 17.93
CA TRP A 201 0.40 11.88 18.50
C TRP A 201 0.40 12.12 20.02
N SER A 202 1.30 12.99 20.50
CA SER A 202 1.46 13.30 21.94
C SER A 202 0.64 14.51 22.40
N TYR A 203 -0.56 14.70 21.83
CA TYR A 203 -1.50 15.73 22.24
C TYR A 203 -2.10 15.46 23.62
N ASP A 204 -2.31 16.52 24.41
CA ASP A 204 -2.81 16.46 25.78
C ASP A 204 -3.75 17.66 26.10
N ALA A 205 -4.08 17.85 27.38
CA ALA A 205 -4.98 18.92 27.80
C ALA A 205 -4.41 20.34 27.55
N THR A 206 -3.08 20.47 27.55
CA THR A 206 -2.32 21.72 27.34
C THR A 206 -1.96 21.94 25.86
N HIS A 207 -1.78 20.86 25.11
CA HIS A 207 -1.51 20.87 23.68
C HIS A 207 -2.61 20.10 22.94
N ARG A 208 -3.72 20.78 22.66
CA ARG A 208 -4.89 20.18 22.04
C ARG A 208 -4.71 20.07 20.53
N TYR A 209 -5.27 19.03 19.93
CA TYR A 209 -5.41 18.93 18.48
C TYR A 209 -6.58 19.81 18.02
N ASP A 210 -6.29 21.09 17.83
CA ASP A 210 -7.27 22.12 17.50
C ASP A 210 -6.75 23.13 16.45
N GLY A 211 -7.61 24.07 16.05
CA GLY A 211 -7.29 25.07 15.02
C GLY A 211 -5.97 25.83 15.25
N PRO A 212 -5.70 26.37 16.45
CA PRO A 212 -4.40 26.96 16.78
C PRO A 212 -3.21 26.03 16.58
N GLU A 213 -3.29 24.77 17.00
CA GLU A 213 -2.21 23.81 16.77
C GLU A 213 -2.04 23.46 15.29
N HIS A 214 -3.14 23.35 14.53
CA HIS A 214 -3.07 23.14 13.09
C HIS A 214 -2.40 24.33 12.38
N ALA A 215 -2.70 25.56 12.83
CA ALA A 215 -2.06 26.77 12.30
C ALA A 215 -0.55 26.80 12.57
N ARG A 216 -0.12 26.45 13.79
CA ARG A 216 1.31 26.31 14.12
C ARG A 216 1.99 25.26 13.26
N LEU A 217 1.36 24.09 13.09
CA LEU A 217 1.89 23.02 12.25
C LEU A 217 2.05 23.49 10.80
N ALA A 218 1.00 24.07 10.21
CA ALA A 218 1.02 24.56 8.84
C ALA A 218 2.05 25.69 8.62
N GLU A 219 2.23 26.59 9.59
CA GLU A 219 3.25 27.64 9.49
C GLU A 219 4.66 27.06 9.49
N CYS A 220 4.97 26.20 10.47
CA CYS A 220 6.29 25.58 10.59
C CYS A 220 6.67 24.74 9.38
N THR A 221 5.73 23.97 8.84
CA THR A 221 5.99 23.09 7.70
C THR A 221 6.10 23.88 6.39
N ARG A 222 5.27 24.92 6.20
CA ARG A 222 5.42 25.85 5.07
C ARG A 222 6.76 26.58 5.11
N LEU A 223 7.17 27.11 6.26
CA LEU A 223 8.48 27.77 6.40
C LEU A 223 9.65 26.86 6.04
N ALA A 224 9.54 25.56 6.34
CA ALA A 224 10.53 24.57 5.95
C ALA A 224 10.50 24.26 4.45
N ALA A 225 9.31 24.13 3.86
CA ALA A 225 9.13 23.85 2.43
C ALA A 225 9.54 25.02 1.52
N ASP A 226 9.28 26.28 1.90
CA ASP A 226 9.54 27.46 1.07
C ASP A 226 11.04 27.68 0.72
N ARG A 227 11.97 27.00 1.42
CA ARG A 227 13.41 27.02 1.11
C ARG A 227 13.84 26.03 0.01
N THR A 228 12.88 25.39 -0.65
CA THR A 228 13.09 24.27 -1.57
C THR A 228 12.62 24.59 -3.00
N PRO A 229 13.28 25.49 -3.76
CA PRO A 229 12.82 25.80 -5.10
C PRO A 229 13.43 24.88 -6.15
N GLY A 230 12.61 24.04 -6.81
CA GLY A 230 13.01 23.40 -8.06
C GLY A 230 12.12 22.25 -8.55
N PRO A 231 12.12 21.94 -9.87
CA PRO A 231 11.43 20.78 -10.43
C PRO A 231 12.10 19.43 -10.07
N SER A 232 13.34 19.46 -9.57
CA SER A 232 14.09 18.30 -9.10
C SER A 232 14.26 18.40 -7.58
N ARG A 233 13.34 17.76 -6.84
CA ARG A 233 13.38 17.70 -5.38
C ARG A 233 14.20 16.51 -4.92
N THR A 234 15.10 16.73 -3.97
CA THR A 234 15.72 15.66 -3.18
C THR A 234 14.67 14.92 -2.35
N PRO A 235 14.98 13.74 -1.79
CA PRO A 235 14.07 13.07 -0.87
C PRO A 235 13.66 13.91 0.35
N ASP A 236 14.57 14.70 0.93
CA ASP A 236 14.24 15.56 2.09
C ASP A 236 13.29 16.68 1.70
N GLU A 237 13.55 17.30 0.56
CA GLU A 237 12.71 18.33 -0.04
C GLU A 237 11.30 17.80 -0.35
N ALA A 238 11.18 16.58 -0.88
CA ALA A 238 9.90 15.92 -1.10
C ALA A 238 9.15 15.66 0.22
N MET A 239 9.85 15.25 1.30
CA MET A 239 9.23 15.08 2.62
C MET A 239 8.73 16.40 3.20
N LEU A 240 9.48 17.49 3.06
CA LEU A 240 9.06 18.80 3.54
C LEU A 240 7.82 19.30 2.79
N ASP A 241 7.79 19.13 1.48
CA ASP A 241 6.63 19.48 0.64
C ASP A 241 5.39 18.66 0.97
N ASP A 242 5.54 17.33 1.11
CA ASP A 242 4.45 16.44 1.50
C ASP A 242 3.88 16.84 2.87
N LEU A 243 4.76 17.12 3.84
CA LEU A 243 4.36 17.52 5.18
C LEU A 243 3.65 18.89 5.20
N ALA A 244 4.12 19.84 4.38
CA ALA A 244 3.46 21.14 4.22
C ALA A 244 2.08 21.00 3.56
N GLY A 245 1.98 20.20 2.50
CA GLY A 245 0.71 19.90 1.82
C GLY A 245 -0.30 19.23 2.74
N TYR A 246 0.15 18.26 3.53
CA TYR A 246 -0.65 17.60 4.56
C TYR A 246 -1.15 18.61 5.61
N ALA A 247 -0.27 19.41 6.20
CA ALA A 247 -0.63 20.35 7.26
C ALA A 247 -1.60 21.44 6.78
N ALA A 248 -1.43 21.94 5.56
CA ALA A 248 -2.37 22.87 4.95
C ALA A 248 -3.74 22.20 4.69
N ARG A 249 -3.77 20.91 4.35
CA ARG A 249 -5.04 20.18 4.15
C ARG A 249 -5.80 19.94 5.46
N GLU A 250 -5.11 19.73 6.58
CA GLU A 250 -5.75 19.69 7.92
C GLU A 250 -6.44 21.01 8.29
N ARG A 251 -6.10 22.11 7.60
CA ARG A 251 -6.76 23.42 7.70
C ARG A 251 -7.78 23.70 6.60
N GLY A 252 -7.95 22.78 5.64
CA GLY A 252 -8.79 22.99 4.46
C GLY A 252 -8.20 23.98 3.44
N GLU A 253 -6.89 24.25 3.50
CA GLU A 253 -6.21 25.27 2.67
C GLU A 253 -5.44 24.66 1.49
N ALA A 254 -5.34 23.33 1.42
CA ALA A 254 -4.66 22.62 0.34
C ALA A 254 -5.61 21.71 -0.44
N PRO A 255 -5.24 21.34 -1.68
CA PRO A 255 -5.96 20.33 -2.45
C PRO A 255 -6.05 18.98 -1.73
N ASP A 256 -6.98 18.15 -2.19
CA ASP A 256 -7.25 16.85 -1.61
C ASP A 256 -6.05 15.87 -1.67
N ARG A 257 -6.13 14.83 -0.84
CA ARG A 257 -5.12 13.76 -0.71
C ARG A 257 -4.81 13.05 -2.03
N ASP A 258 -5.78 12.85 -2.92
CA ASP A 258 -5.54 12.18 -4.21
C ASP A 258 -4.72 13.04 -5.16
N LEU A 259 -4.81 14.38 -5.10
CA LEU A 259 -3.91 15.24 -5.85
C LEU A 259 -2.46 15.13 -5.35
N ALA A 260 -2.24 15.06 -4.04
CA ALA A 260 -0.91 14.84 -3.47
C ALA A 260 -0.33 13.50 -3.95
N MET A 261 -1.11 12.42 -3.88
CA MET A 261 -0.69 11.11 -4.41
C MET A 261 -0.37 11.14 -5.91
N ALA A 262 -1.20 11.80 -6.72
CA ALA A 262 -0.94 11.94 -8.15
C ALA A 262 0.36 12.72 -8.44
N ARG A 263 0.65 13.77 -7.66
CA ARG A 263 1.92 14.53 -7.76
C ARG A 263 3.11 13.67 -7.37
N ASN A 264 2.97 12.84 -6.34
CA ASN A 264 4.05 11.94 -5.91
C ASN A 264 4.31 10.81 -6.92
N VAL A 265 3.29 10.26 -7.55
CA VAL A 265 3.47 9.34 -8.71
C VAL A 265 4.23 10.03 -9.84
N ALA A 266 3.90 11.30 -10.15
CA ALA A 266 4.59 12.05 -11.19
C ALA A 266 6.07 12.31 -10.84
N TRP A 267 6.35 12.64 -9.58
CA TRP A 267 7.71 12.84 -9.08
C TRP A 267 8.53 11.55 -9.13
N TRP A 268 7.97 10.41 -8.72
CA TRP A 268 8.60 9.10 -8.89
C TRP A 268 8.87 8.80 -10.37
N SER A 269 7.90 9.04 -11.25
CA SER A 269 8.08 8.85 -12.69
C SER A 269 9.22 9.68 -13.27
N ALA A 270 9.47 10.88 -12.76
CA ALA A 270 10.55 11.75 -13.21
C ALA A 270 11.94 11.30 -12.73
N ARG A 271 12.01 10.57 -11.61
CA ARG A 271 13.25 10.01 -11.04
C ARG A 271 13.69 8.69 -11.68
N LEU A 272 12.78 8.01 -12.38
CA LEU A 272 13.04 6.70 -12.97
C LEU A 272 13.71 6.82 -14.35
N PRO A 273 14.41 5.77 -14.81
CA PRO A 273 14.93 5.73 -16.17
C PRO A 273 13.85 6.04 -17.20
N LYS A 274 14.25 6.67 -18.31
CA LYS A 274 13.37 6.85 -19.47
C LYS A 274 12.78 5.49 -19.83
N ASP A 275 11.48 5.50 -20.06
CA ASP A 275 10.71 4.32 -20.39
C ASP A 275 10.38 3.31 -19.27
N ALA A 276 10.74 3.61 -18.03
CA ALA A 276 10.31 2.83 -16.87
C ALA A 276 8.78 2.72 -16.76
N ARG A 277 8.32 1.54 -16.33
CA ARG A 277 6.91 1.24 -16.07
C ARG A 277 6.67 1.14 -14.55
N ILE A 278 5.53 1.62 -14.11
CA ILE A 278 5.20 1.82 -12.70
C ILE A 278 3.96 1.01 -12.35
N VAL A 279 4.01 0.23 -11.28
CA VAL A 279 2.82 -0.36 -10.67
C VAL A 279 2.51 0.38 -9.38
N VAL A 280 1.25 0.77 -9.21
CA VAL A 280 0.76 1.49 -8.03
C VAL A 280 -0.20 0.57 -7.29
N TRP A 281 0.13 0.26 -6.03
CA TRP A 281 -0.68 -0.50 -5.10
C TRP A 281 -1.54 0.47 -4.28
N THR A 282 -2.85 0.42 -4.45
CA THR A 282 -3.77 1.37 -3.79
C THR A 282 -5.18 0.78 -3.63
N ALA A 283 -6.05 1.42 -2.85
CA ALA A 283 -7.47 1.15 -2.86
C ALA A 283 -8.12 1.50 -4.20
N THR A 284 -9.16 0.77 -4.54
CA THR A 284 -9.93 0.91 -5.78
C THR A 284 -10.52 2.31 -5.94
N VAL A 285 -10.90 2.95 -4.82
CA VAL A 285 -11.43 4.32 -4.83
C VAL A 285 -10.42 5.32 -5.38
N HIS A 286 -9.15 5.24 -4.97
CA HIS A 286 -8.07 6.11 -5.43
C HIS A 286 -7.64 5.79 -6.86
N ALA A 287 -7.71 4.52 -7.23
CA ALA A 287 -7.32 4.04 -8.54
C ALA A 287 -8.25 4.47 -9.68
N ALA A 288 -9.54 4.69 -9.40
CA ALA A 288 -10.58 4.86 -10.40
C ALA A 288 -10.30 5.99 -11.40
N ARG A 289 -10.71 5.80 -12.66
CA ARG A 289 -10.57 6.79 -13.75
C ARG A 289 -11.60 7.91 -13.74
N SER A 290 -12.65 7.80 -12.93
CA SER A 290 -13.76 8.74 -12.95
C SER A 290 -14.35 8.93 -11.55
N ALA A 291 -14.47 10.19 -11.14
CA ALA A 291 -15.19 10.66 -9.97
C ALA A 291 -16.70 10.48 -10.09
N GLY A 292 -17.20 10.34 -11.32
CA GLY A 292 -18.62 10.23 -11.65
C GLY A 292 -19.22 8.85 -11.46
N THR A 293 -18.41 7.80 -11.26
CA THR A 293 -18.91 6.46 -10.97
C THR A 293 -19.38 6.38 -9.51
N PRO A 294 -20.65 6.05 -9.24
CA PRO A 294 -21.15 5.99 -7.87
C PRO A 294 -20.45 4.94 -6.98
N PRO A 295 -20.31 5.20 -5.67
CA PRO A 295 -20.57 6.46 -4.99
C PRO A 295 -19.65 7.60 -5.46
N VAL A 296 -20.27 8.71 -5.88
CA VAL A 296 -19.56 9.95 -6.18
C VAL A 296 -18.95 10.45 -4.88
N ARG A 297 -17.67 10.78 -4.90
CA ARG A 297 -16.98 11.25 -3.69
C ARG A 297 -17.58 12.57 -3.22
N PRO A 298 -17.63 12.82 -1.90
CA PRO A 298 -18.02 14.12 -1.36
C PRO A 298 -17.26 15.26 -2.06
N GLY A 299 -17.97 16.31 -2.47
CA GLY A 299 -17.38 17.47 -3.15
C GLY A 299 -16.95 17.24 -4.60
N GLY A 300 -17.24 16.07 -5.20
CA GLY A 300 -16.87 15.78 -6.58
C GLY A 300 -15.36 15.67 -6.81
N VAL A 301 -14.60 15.39 -5.75
CA VAL A 301 -13.14 15.37 -5.77
C VAL A 301 -12.62 14.24 -6.69
N PRO A 302 -11.83 14.56 -7.73
CA PRO A 302 -11.27 13.56 -8.63
C PRO A 302 -10.32 12.56 -7.95
N PRO A 303 -10.44 11.26 -8.26
CA PRO A 303 -9.43 10.28 -7.86
C PRO A 303 -8.05 10.55 -8.41
N MET A 304 -7.05 9.95 -7.77
CA MET A 304 -5.68 9.92 -8.27
C MET A 304 -5.65 9.33 -9.69
N GLY A 305 -6.39 8.25 -9.93
CA GLY A 305 -6.49 7.62 -11.26
C GLY A 305 -6.99 8.57 -12.34
N GLU A 306 -8.06 9.32 -12.09
CA GLU A 306 -8.57 10.33 -13.02
C GLU A 306 -7.52 11.41 -13.33
N ARG A 307 -6.86 11.93 -12.29
CA ARG A 307 -5.80 12.95 -12.42
C ARG A 307 -4.60 12.43 -13.24
N LEU A 308 -4.22 11.17 -13.04
CA LEU A 308 -3.16 10.53 -13.81
C LEU A 308 -3.58 10.24 -15.26
N ALA A 309 -4.86 9.97 -15.50
CA ALA A 309 -5.39 9.71 -16.83
C ALA A 309 -5.24 10.90 -17.79
N GLU A 310 -5.28 12.13 -17.28
CA GLU A 310 -5.06 13.36 -18.08
C GLU A 310 -3.71 13.32 -18.85
N ARG A 311 -2.66 12.80 -18.21
CA ARG A 311 -1.30 12.71 -18.78
C ARG A 311 -0.99 11.35 -19.39
N MET A 312 -1.49 10.27 -18.78
CA MET A 312 -1.12 8.91 -19.16
C MET A 312 -2.08 8.28 -20.17
N ARG A 313 -3.34 8.73 -20.23
CA ARG A 313 -4.37 8.27 -21.16
C ARG A 313 -4.46 6.74 -21.24
N ASP A 314 -4.22 6.19 -22.43
CA ASP A 314 -4.22 4.77 -22.79
C ASP A 314 -2.96 4.03 -22.33
N ARG A 315 -1.88 4.74 -22.02
CA ARG A 315 -0.65 4.15 -21.44
C ARG A 315 -0.82 3.74 -19.98
N MET A 316 -1.95 4.09 -19.36
CA MET A 316 -2.32 3.64 -18.02
C MET A 316 -3.36 2.53 -18.07
N ALA A 317 -3.37 1.64 -17.09
CA ALA A 317 -4.50 0.76 -16.81
C ALA A 317 -4.89 0.80 -15.32
N VAL A 318 -6.19 0.71 -15.06
CA VAL A 318 -6.75 0.63 -13.71
C VAL A 318 -7.48 -0.69 -13.54
N ILE A 319 -7.00 -1.50 -12.60
CA ILE A 319 -7.58 -2.81 -12.27
C ILE A 319 -8.28 -2.74 -10.92
N GLY A 320 -9.60 -2.88 -10.92
CA GLY A 320 -10.39 -3.01 -9.70
C GLY A 320 -10.35 -4.43 -9.15
N PHE A 321 -10.49 -4.56 -7.83
CA PHE A 321 -10.60 -5.84 -7.14
C PHE A 321 -11.86 -5.85 -6.29
N THR A 322 -12.61 -6.94 -6.37
CA THR A 322 -13.79 -7.20 -5.54
C THR A 322 -13.93 -8.69 -5.28
N ALA A 323 -14.78 -9.05 -4.33
CA ALA A 323 -15.11 -10.43 -4.02
C ALA A 323 -16.58 -10.61 -3.67
N LEU A 324 -17.12 -11.78 -4.01
CA LEU A 324 -18.52 -12.12 -3.76
C LEU A 324 -18.81 -12.24 -2.26
N ARG A 325 -17.97 -12.96 -1.52
CA ARG A 325 -18.15 -13.24 -0.10
C ARG A 325 -16.81 -13.53 0.59
N GLY A 326 -16.84 -13.70 1.90
CA GLY A 326 -15.66 -14.10 2.66
C GLY A 326 -15.58 -13.38 3.99
N GLN A 327 -14.35 -13.31 4.50
CA GLN A 327 -14.01 -12.60 5.73
C GLN A 327 -12.97 -11.53 5.41
N TRP A 328 -12.98 -10.45 6.19
CA TRP A 328 -11.97 -9.39 6.11
C TRP A 328 -11.58 -8.92 7.51
N ALA A 329 -10.44 -8.26 7.65
CA ALA A 329 -10.01 -7.69 8.92
C ALA A 329 -9.09 -6.48 8.74
N ARG A 330 -9.20 -5.50 9.63
CA ARG A 330 -8.22 -4.40 9.77
C ARG A 330 -7.19 -4.73 10.85
N ALA A 331 -6.01 -4.14 10.73
CA ALA A 331 -4.95 -4.30 11.72
C ALA A 331 -5.43 -3.93 13.13
N GLY A 332 -5.30 -4.85 14.09
CA GLY A 332 -5.75 -4.65 15.47
C GLY A 332 -7.26 -4.75 15.69
N ARG A 333 -8.04 -5.22 14.70
CA ARG A 333 -9.47 -5.50 14.80
C ARG A 333 -9.75 -6.99 14.56
N PRO A 334 -10.79 -7.56 15.16
CA PRO A 334 -11.23 -8.93 14.86
C PRO A 334 -11.70 -9.04 13.40
N SER A 335 -11.64 -10.26 12.85
CA SER A 335 -12.19 -10.55 11.52
C SER A 335 -13.71 -10.42 11.51
N GLN A 336 -14.25 -10.00 10.38
CA GLN A 336 -15.67 -9.82 10.16
C GLN A 336 -16.08 -10.43 8.82
N ALA A 337 -17.32 -10.93 8.76
CA ALA A 337 -17.90 -11.37 7.51
C ALA A 337 -18.07 -10.17 6.58
N MET A 338 -17.89 -10.38 5.28
CA MET A 338 -18.32 -9.41 4.28
C MET A 338 -19.84 -9.36 4.25
N ASP A 339 -20.41 -8.16 4.09
CA ASP A 339 -21.84 -7.99 3.85
C ASP A 339 -22.28 -8.79 2.61
N ALA A 340 -23.55 -9.14 2.49
CA ALA A 340 -24.05 -9.75 1.27
C ALA A 340 -24.13 -8.72 0.13
N VAL A 341 -23.94 -9.16 -1.12
CA VAL A 341 -24.30 -8.37 -2.31
C VAL A 341 -25.62 -8.88 -2.91
N PRO A 342 -26.38 -8.00 -3.60
CA PRO A 342 -27.53 -8.43 -4.40
C PRO A 342 -27.19 -9.52 -5.42
N ALA A 343 -28.16 -10.35 -5.79
CA ALA A 343 -27.97 -11.43 -6.78
C ALA A 343 -27.64 -10.91 -8.20
N ASP A 344 -28.06 -9.68 -8.51
CA ASP A 344 -27.76 -8.96 -9.76
C ASP A 344 -26.48 -8.10 -9.67
N ALA A 345 -25.74 -8.17 -8.55
CA ALA A 345 -24.48 -7.48 -8.41
C ALA A 345 -23.43 -7.99 -9.41
N LEU A 346 -22.46 -7.13 -9.73
CA LEU A 346 -21.34 -7.41 -10.64
C LEU A 346 -20.67 -8.73 -10.26
N GLU A 347 -20.37 -8.92 -8.98
CA GLU A 347 -19.67 -10.09 -8.45
C GLU A 347 -20.42 -11.39 -8.76
N ALA A 348 -21.72 -11.41 -8.46
CA ALA A 348 -22.57 -12.58 -8.66
C ALA A 348 -22.76 -12.90 -10.14
N ARG A 349 -23.10 -11.89 -10.96
CA ARG A 349 -23.30 -12.04 -12.41
C ARG A 349 -22.03 -12.50 -13.12
N ALA A 350 -20.87 -11.98 -12.72
CA ALA A 350 -19.59 -12.31 -13.34
C ALA A 350 -19.20 -13.76 -13.10
N LEU A 351 -19.31 -14.24 -11.86
CA LEU A 351 -18.95 -15.62 -11.49
C LEU A 351 -19.91 -16.64 -12.09
N ALA A 352 -21.22 -16.35 -12.08
CA ALA A 352 -22.22 -17.22 -12.71
C ALA A 352 -21.93 -17.48 -14.20
N ARG A 353 -21.46 -16.45 -14.93
CA ARG A 353 -21.09 -16.56 -16.36
C ARG A 353 -19.76 -17.27 -16.62
N ALA A 354 -18.83 -17.27 -15.66
CA ALA A 354 -17.47 -17.77 -15.87
C ALA A 354 -17.37 -19.31 -15.83
N ALA A 355 -18.17 -19.96 -14.98
CA ALA A 355 -18.40 -21.43 -14.97
C ALA A 355 -19.49 -21.83 -13.95
N GLY A 356 -20.43 -20.94 -13.61
CA GLY A 356 -21.39 -21.19 -12.52
C GLY A 356 -20.72 -21.27 -11.14
N ASP A 357 -21.12 -22.22 -10.29
CA ASP A 357 -20.70 -22.32 -8.88
C ASP A 357 -19.23 -22.75 -8.65
N THR A 358 -18.51 -23.17 -9.69
CA THR A 358 -17.16 -23.70 -9.58
C THR A 358 -16.05 -22.67 -9.85
N ALA A 359 -16.37 -21.53 -10.47
CA ALA A 359 -15.39 -20.50 -10.77
C ALA A 359 -14.88 -19.84 -9.49
N ALA A 360 -13.60 -20.04 -9.13
CA ALA A 360 -12.99 -19.42 -7.96
C ALA A 360 -12.66 -17.93 -8.17
N TRP A 361 -12.54 -17.50 -9.43
CA TRP A 361 -12.33 -16.12 -9.84
C TRP A 361 -12.82 -15.90 -11.27
N THR A 362 -12.97 -14.65 -11.67
CA THR A 362 -13.11 -14.24 -13.07
C THR A 362 -12.50 -12.87 -13.29
N TYR A 363 -12.01 -12.63 -14.50
CA TYR A 363 -11.51 -11.32 -14.93
C TYR A 363 -12.44 -10.72 -15.99
N LEU A 364 -12.96 -9.54 -15.67
CA LEU A 364 -13.76 -8.72 -16.56
C LEU A 364 -12.88 -7.64 -17.16
N ASP A 365 -12.56 -7.74 -18.44
CA ASP A 365 -11.99 -6.61 -19.17
C ASP A 365 -13.06 -5.52 -19.42
N ARG A 366 -12.62 -4.37 -19.93
CA ARG A 366 -13.53 -3.24 -20.24
C ARG A 366 -14.70 -3.62 -21.16
N ALA A 367 -14.50 -4.52 -22.14
CA ALA A 367 -15.58 -4.91 -23.05
C ALA A 367 -16.66 -5.71 -22.30
N ARG A 368 -16.24 -6.64 -21.44
CA ARG A 368 -17.14 -7.41 -20.57
C ARG A 368 -17.85 -6.53 -19.54
N LEU A 369 -17.16 -5.54 -18.98
CA LEU A 369 -17.77 -4.55 -18.09
C LEU A 369 -18.86 -3.74 -18.81
N ARG A 370 -18.59 -3.25 -20.02
CA ARG A 370 -19.60 -2.53 -20.83
C ARG A 370 -20.81 -3.41 -21.15
N ALA A 371 -20.59 -4.67 -21.48
CA ALA A 371 -21.66 -5.63 -21.76
C ALA A 371 -22.52 -5.97 -20.53
N LEU A 372 -21.98 -5.81 -19.31
CA LEU A 372 -22.73 -5.97 -18.06
C LEU A 372 -23.63 -4.76 -17.75
N GLY A 373 -23.29 -3.58 -18.29
CA GLY A 373 -23.96 -2.32 -18.00
C GLY A 373 -23.76 -1.86 -16.56
N ALA A 374 -24.57 -0.88 -16.14
CA ALA A 374 -24.61 -0.47 -14.74
C ALA A 374 -25.05 -1.65 -13.86
N ALA A 375 -24.33 -1.88 -12.75
CA ALA A 375 -24.63 -2.98 -11.84
C ALA A 375 -24.28 -2.59 -10.38
N PRO A 376 -24.98 -3.14 -9.38
CA PRO A 376 -24.55 -3.04 -7.98
C PRO A 376 -23.17 -3.68 -7.81
N SER A 377 -22.27 -3.08 -7.03
CA SER A 377 -21.01 -3.70 -6.62
C SER A 377 -20.44 -3.01 -5.39
N ARG A 378 -19.58 -3.73 -4.66
CA ARG A 378 -18.81 -3.22 -3.52
C ARG A 378 -17.44 -2.67 -3.88
N LEU A 379 -17.13 -2.46 -5.17
CA LEU A 379 -15.81 -1.99 -5.62
C LEU A 379 -15.30 -0.74 -4.87
N PHE A 380 -16.20 0.13 -4.41
CA PHE A 380 -15.89 1.31 -3.59
C PHE A 380 -16.27 1.14 -2.10
N GLY A 381 -16.34 -0.09 -1.60
CA GLY A 381 -16.67 -0.44 -0.22
C GLY A 381 -18.15 -0.74 -0.05
N LYS A 382 -18.97 0.30 0.18
CA LYS A 382 -20.43 0.10 0.26
C LYS A 382 -20.99 -0.27 -1.11
N VAL A 383 -21.99 -1.16 -1.12
CA VAL A 383 -22.65 -1.54 -2.37
C VAL A 383 -23.34 -0.32 -2.97
N ALA A 384 -22.99 -0.02 -4.23
CA ALA A 384 -23.63 1.02 -5.03
C ALA A 384 -23.76 0.55 -6.47
N THR A 385 -24.69 1.13 -7.21
CA THR A 385 -24.87 0.86 -8.64
C THR A 385 -24.07 1.85 -9.46
N GLY A 386 -23.20 1.36 -10.34
CA GLY A 386 -22.37 2.20 -11.20
C GLY A 386 -22.05 1.57 -12.54
N ASP A 387 -21.70 2.40 -13.52
CA ASP A 387 -21.03 1.96 -14.73
C ASP A 387 -19.54 1.75 -14.43
N TRP A 388 -19.18 0.51 -14.14
CA TRP A 388 -17.83 0.13 -13.76
C TRP A 388 -16.83 0.19 -14.93
N ALA A 389 -17.30 0.18 -16.18
CA ALA A 389 -16.43 0.33 -17.34
C ALA A 389 -15.88 1.76 -17.50
N ALA A 390 -16.56 2.75 -16.89
CA ALA A 390 -16.09 4.13 -16.83
C ALA A 390 -14.95 4.31 -15.80
N ALA A 391 -14.95 3.54 -14.72
CA ALA A 391 -13.93 3.62 -13.67
C ALA A 391 -12.71 2.73 -13.93
N PHE A 392 -12.88 1.59 -14.61
CA PHE A 392 -11.85 0.54 -14.70
C PHE A 392 -11.54 0.09 -16.12
N ASP A 393 -10.29 -0.31 -16.36
CA ASP A 393 -9.86 -1.03 -17.57
C ASP A 393 -10.11 -2.54 -17.44
N GLY A 394 -10.14 -3.04 -16.20
CA GLY A 394 -10.62 -4.37 -15.87
C GLY A 394 -10.92 -4.52 -14.38
N VAL A 395 -11.67 -5.57 -14.04
CA VAL A 395 -12.01 -5.92 -12.66
C VAL A 395 -11.73 -7.41 -12.45
N LEU A 396 -10.94 -7.71 -11.42
CA LEU A 396 -10.83 -9.07 -10.91
C LEU A 396 -11.90 -9.29 -9.85
N VAL A 397 -12.72 -10.32 -10.06
CA VAL A 397 -13.72 -10.79 -9.10
C VAL A 397 -13.23 -12.11 -8.51
N LEU A 398 -12.99 -12.14 -7.20
CA LEU A 398 -12.74 -13.36 -6.46
C LEU A 398 -14.06 -13.92 -5.90
N ARG A 399 -14.21 -15.24 -5.82
CA ARG A 399 -15.39 -15.83 -5.17
C ARG A 399 -15.34 -15.62 -3.67
N ASP A 400 -14.25 -16.07 -3.06
CA ASP A 400 -14.09 -16.09 -1.61
C ASP A 400 -12.89 -15.22 -1.22
N GLU A 401 -13.06 -14.43 -0.17
CA GLU A 401 -12.02 -13.69 0.54
C GLU A 401 -11.72 -14.29 1.91
N ALA A 402 -10.53 -13.96 2.41
CA ALA A 402 -10.11 -14.35 3.75
C ALA A 402 -9.54 -13.14 4.51
N ALA A 403 -9.73 -13.13 5.82
CA ALA A 403 -9.14 -12.11 6.68
C ALA A 403 -7.61 -12.30 6.75
N PRO A 404 -6.81 -11.23 6.62
CA PRO A 404 -5.37 -11.30 6.71
C PRO A 404 -4.90 -11.64 8.11
N THR A 405 -3.76 -12.34 8.17
CA THR A 405 -3.07 -12.61 9.43
C THR A 405 -2.04 -11.51 9.68
N PHE A 406 -2.38 -10.54 10.53
CA PHE A 406 -1.45 -9.47 10.91
C PHE A 406 -0.32 -10.01 11.78
N GLU A 407 0.91 -9.63 11.46
CA GLU A 407 2.06 -10.01 12.26
C GLU A 407 2.18 -9.12 13.52
N PRO A 408 2.74 -9.66 14.62
CA PRO A 408 3.10 -8.84 15.77
C PRO A 408 4.08 -7.76 15.35
N ARG A 409 3.75 -6.51 15.67
CA ARG A 409 4.60 -5.36 15.36
C ARG A 409 5.85 -5.40 16.24
N ARG A 410 7.02 -5.26 15.61
CA ARG A 410 8.33 -5.25 16.25
C ARG A 410 8.94 -3.86 16.33
#